data_AF-A0A1G3TI19-F1
#
_entry.id   AF-A0A1G3TI19-F1
#
_cell.length_a   1.000
_cell.length_b   1.000
_cell.length_c   1.000
_cell.angle_alpha   90.00
_cell.angle_beta   90.00
_cell.angle_gamma   90.00
#
_symmetry.space_group_name_H-M   'P 1'
#
loop_
_entity.id
_entity.type
_entity.pdbx_description
1 polymer ?
#
loop_
_entity_poly.entity_id
_entity_poly.type
_entity_poly.pdbx_seq_one_letter_code
_entity_poly.pdbx_strand_id
1 'polypeptide(L)'
;MENVGLLLIFWYGVLHAFGPDHLTAIADFSIGKNKKKTMLITALFAVGHGLSLFVFAKILESYHISETILGYGDLISSLVIIGIGVYLLFMVFTDRIGLKKHIHDGKEHLHIFFGKEHAHDNADTASAFTIGTLMGIGGVRGMLITLGVIEGQSVDFVMVLAFTLGVMSIFVSFGVVILYINKNLLNSKQNLRRVFATAGIVSVAVGSNMLIG
;
A
#
# COMPACT_ATOMS: atom_id res chain seq x y z
N MET A 1 10.93 29.77 11.64
CA MET A 1 10.30 28.73 12.49
C MET A 1 9.26 27.94 11.70
N GLU A 2 8.47 28.58 10.85
CA GLU A 2 7.54 27.96 9.89
C GLU A 2 8.13 26.81 9.05
N ASN A 3 9.29 27.02 8.41
CA ASN A 3 9.95 25.99 7.59
C ASN A 3 10.36 24.73 8.38
N VAL A 4 10.62 24.88 9.69
CA VAL A 4 10.98 23.75 10.55
C VAL A 4 9.73 22.94 10.92
N GLY A 5 8.58 23.61 11.15
CA GLY A 5 7.30 22.95 11.37
C GLY A 5 6.85 22.10 10.19
N LEU A 6 6.91 22.66 8.97
CA LEU A 6 6.57 21.92 7.75
C LEU A 6 7.48 20.71 7.51
N LEU A 7 8.78 20.84 7.80
CA LEU A 7 9.73 19.74 7.70
C LEU A 7 9.40 18.61 8.69
N LEU A 8 9.02 18.96 9.92
CA LEU A 8 8.59 17.98 10.93
C LEU A 8 7.29 17.28 10.50
N ILE A 9 6.32 18.01 9.97
CA ILE A 9 5.06 17.44 9.47
C ILE A 9 5.30 16.51 8.28
N PHE A 10 6.18 16.90 7.35
CA PHE A 10 6.64 16.01 6.28
C PHE A 10 7.26 14.73 6.85
N TRP A 11 8.10 14.84 7.88
CA TRP A 11 8.71 13.68 8.54
C TRP A 11 7.68 12.78 9.23
N TYR A 12 6.63 13.34 9.85
CA TYR A 12 5.53 12.54 10.37
C TYR A 12 4.75 11.82 9.27
N GLY A 13 4.60 12.43 8.09
CA GLY A 13 4.09 11.75 6.90
C GLY A 13 4.97 10.58 6.47
N VAL A 14 6.30 10.76 6.50
CA VAL A 14 7.26 9.67 6.27
C VAL A 14 7.07 8.54 7.27
N LEU A 15 6.98 8.85 8.57
CA LEU A 15 6.77 7.84 9.62
C LEU A 15 5.43 7.10 9.47
N HIS A 16 4.36 7.83 9.12
CA HIS A 16 3.05 7.25 8.85
C HIS A 16 3.10 6.20 7.73
N ALA A 17 3.83 6.50 6.64
CA ALA A 17 3.97 5.58 5.51
C ALA A 17 4.75 4.29 5.82
N PHE A 18 5.53 4.27 6.91
CA PHE A 18 6.16 3.04 7.40
C PHE A 18 5.21 2.14 8.19
N GLY A 19 3.93 2.52 8.29
CA GLY A 19 2.87 1.64 8.76
C GLY A 19 2.90 0.29 8.02
N PRO A 20 2.91 -0.84 8.75
CA PRO A 20 3.08 -2.16 8.14
C PRO A 20 1.91 -2.53 7.22
N ASP A 21 0.73 -1.97 7.45
CA ASP A 21 -0.47 -2.11 6.63
C ASP A 21 -0.27 -1.59 5.20
N HIS A 22 0.23 -0.37 5.04
CA HIS A 22 0.46 0.25 3.75
C HIS A 22 1.51 -0.49 2.93
N LEU A 23 2.66 -0.77 3.56
CA LEU A 23 3.77 -1.46 2.89
C LEU A 23 3.37 -2.87 2.48
N THR A 24 2.57 -3.55 3.30
CA THR A 24 2.08 -4.89 2.97
C THR A 24 1.10 -4.85 1.81
N ALA A 25 0.15 -3.91 1.78
CA ALA A 25 -0.75 -3.74 0.65
C ALA A 25 0.02 -3.45 -0.65
N ILE A 26 0.98 -2.52 -0.61
CA ILE A 26 1.81 -2.20 -1.78
C ILE A 26 2.58 -3.44 -2.25
N ALA A 27 3.17 -4.21 -1.33
CA ALA A 27 3.87 -5.43 -1.64
C ALA A 27 2.95 -6.46 -2.32
N ASP A 28 1.78 -6.72 -1.75
CA ASP A 28 0.84 -7.74 -2.25
C ASP A 28 0.38 -7.48 -3.69
N PHE A 29 0.10 -6.21 -4.04
CA PHE A 29 -0.31 -5.85 -5.40
C PHE A 29 0.86 -5.77 -6.40
N SER A 30 2.08 -5.56 -5.91
CA SER A 30 3.25 -5.24 -6.75
C SER A 30 4.21 -6.42 -6.95
N ILE A 31 4.22 -7.40 -6.06
CA ILE A 31 5.10 -8.57 -6.16
C ILE A 31 4.77 -9.36 -7.43
N GLY A 32 5.83 -9.75 -8.15
CA GLY A 32 5.75 -10.53 -9.39
C GLY A 32 5.28 -9.75 -10.62
N LYS A 33 5.07 -8.43 -10.52
CA LYS A 33 4.74 -7.57 -11.65
C LYS A 33 6.01 -7.06 -12.36
N ASN A 34 5.90 -6.70 -13.63
CA ASN A 34 7.01 -6.11 -14.39
C ASN A 34 7.33 -4.67 -13.91
N LYS A 35 8.44 -4.11 -14.41
CA LYS A 35 8.92 -2.78 -13.97
C LYS A 35 7.88 -1.68 -14.10
N LYS A 36 7.29 -1.54 -15.30
CA LYS A 36 6.32 -0.48 -15.61
C LYS A 36 5.08 -0.60 -14.73
N LYS A 37 4.57 -1.82 -14.58
CA LYS A 37 3.35 -2.10 -13.82
C LYS A 37 3.55 -1.94 -12.31
N THR A 38 4.69 -2.36 -11.77
CA THR A 38 5.05 -2.15 -10.35
C THR A 38 5.06 -0.66 -10.02
N MET A 39 5.79 0.16 -10.79
CA MET A 39 5.86 1.61 -10.53
C MET A 39 4.51 2.30 -10.72
N LEU A 40 3.70 1.85 -11.70
CA LEU A 40 2.37 2.40 -11.90
C LEU A 40 1.45 2.07 -10.72
N ILE A 41 1.45 0.82 -10.24
CA ILE A 41 0.67 0.39 -9.07
C ILE A 41 1.06 1.21 -7.84
N THR A 42 2.36 1.33 -7.54
CA THR A 42 2.83 2.07 -6.36
C THR A 42 2.53 3.57 -6.47
N ALA A 43 2.63 4.15 -7.67
CA ALA A 43 2.28 5.55 -7.89
C ALA A 43 0.77 5.79 -7.75
N LEU A 44 -0.07 4.92 -8.32
CA LEU A 44 -1.52 5.02 -8.20
C LEU A 44 -1.99 4.82 -6.76
N PHE A 45 -1.39 3.88 -6.03
CA PHE A 45 -1.62 3.73 -4.60
C PHE A 45 -1.27 5.00 -3.84
N ALA A 46 -0.08 5.57 -4.11
CA ALA A 46 0.36 6.81 -3.45
C ALA A 46 -0.55 8.00 -3.75
N VAL A 47 -0.99 8.16 -5.00
CA VAL A 47 -1.92 9.21 -5.38
C VAL A 47 -3.29 8.99 -4.74
N GLY A 48 -3.84 7.77 -4.77
CA GLY A 48 -5.15 7.48 -4.15
C GLY A 48 -5.13 7.71 -2.64
N HIS A 49 -4.08 7.23 -1.97
CA HIS A 49 -3.89 7.41 -0.54
C HIS A 49 -3.68 8.90 -0.18
N GLY A 50 -2.79 9.59 -0.88
CA GLY A 50 -2.54 11.00 -0.62
C GLY A 50 -3.75 11.89 -0.91
N LEU A 51 -4.48 11.62 -2.00
CA LEU A 51 -5.69 12.36 -2.34
C LEU A 51 -6.81 12.13 -1.30
N SER A 52 -6.99 10.90 -0.82
CA SER A 52 -7.99 10.60 0.21
C SER A 52 -7.63 11.26 1.54
N LEU A 53 -6.38 11.17 2.01
CA LEU A 53 -5.91 11.90 3.19
C LEU A 53 -6.28 13.39 3.09
N PHE A 54 -5.92 14.01 1.97
CA PHE A 54 -6.13 15.42 1.74
C PHE A 54 -7.61 15.82 1.67
N VAL A 55 -8.43 15.08 0.92
CA VAL A 55 -9.88 15.38 0.78
C VAL A 55 -10.61 15.14 2.09
N PHE A 56 -10.36 14.03 2.77
CA PHE A 56 -11.05 13.71 4.02
C PHE A 56 -10.59 14.58 5.19
N ALA A 57 -9.34 15.07 5.20
CA ALA A 57 -8.94 16.11 6.15
C ALA A 57 -9.84 17.34 6.05
N LYS A 58 -10.16 17.79 4.83
CA LYS A 58 -11.06 18.94 4.61
C LYS A 58 -12.50 18.68 5.03
N ILE A 59 -12.99 17.47 4.75
CA ILE A 59 -14.34 17.08 5.16
C ILE A 59 -14.44 17.05 6.69
N LEU A 60 -13.46 16.45 7.37
CA LEU A 60 -13.46 16.31 8.83
C LEU A 60 -13.16 17.60 9.58
N GLU A 61 -12.45 18.55 8.96
CA GLU A 61 -12.32 19.92 9.48
C GLU A 61 -13.69 20.63 9.53
N SER A 62 -14.59 20.34 8.58
CA SER A 62 -15.90 20.98 8.47
C SER A 62 -17.03 20.21 9.17
N TYR A 63 -16.89 18.89 9.33
CA TYR A 63 -17.91 18.01 9.87
C TYR A 63 -17.35 17.12 10.99
N HIS A 64 -18.01 17.15 12.14
CA HIS A 64 -17.70 16.24 13.25
C HIS A 64 -18.26 14.85 12.93
N ILE A 65 -17.45 13.99 12.31
CA ILE A 65 -17.77 12.58 12.10
C ILE A 65 -17.38 11.80 13.34
N SER A 66 -18.24 10.88 13.79
CA SER A 66 -17.94 10.08 14.98
C SER A 66 -16.78 9.11 14.72
N GLU A 67 -16.00 8.87 15.77
CA GLU A 67 -14.91 7.88 15.77
C GLU A 67 -15.38 6.49 15.31
N THR A 68 -16.64 6.12 15.60
CA THR A 68 -17.26 4.87 15.15
C THR A 68 -17.37 4.79 13.63
N ILE A 69 -17.72 5.89 12.97
CA ILE A 69 -17.85 5.91 11.51
C ILE A 69 -16.47 5.84 10.85
N LEU A 70 -15.50 6.57 11.39
CA LEU A 70 -14.11 6.53 10.92
C LEU A 70 -13.49 5.14 11.08
N GLY A 71 -13.79 4.44 12.18
CA GLY A 71 -13.31 3.09 12.44
C GLY A 71 -13.77 2.04 11.41
N TYR A 72 -14.84 2.28 10.65
CA TYR A 72 -15.20 1.38 9.55
C TYR A 72 -14.16 1.38 8.42
N GLY A 73 -13.45 2.51 8.20
CA GLY A 73 -12.36 2.58 7.22
C GLY A 73 -11.21 1.63 7.58
N ASP A 74 -10.85 1.62 8.86
CA ASP A 74 -9.82 0.72 9.40
C ASP A 74 -10.28 -0.75 9.34
N LEU A 75 -11.53 -1.02 9.70
CA LEU A 75 -12.12 -2.36 9.64
C LEU A 75 -12.09 -2.92 8.21
N ILE A 76 -12.59 -2.16 7.23
CA ILE A 76 -12.65 -2.61 5.83
C ILE A 76 -11.23 -2.81 5.29
N SER A 77 -10.31 -1.88 5.57
CA SER A 77 -8.91 -2.00 5.14
C SER A 77 -8.25 -3.26 5.72
N SER A 78 -8.48 -3.54 7.00
CA SER A 78 -7.97 -4.73 7.69
C SER A 78 -8.50 -6.02 7.06
N LEU A 79 -9.80 -6.09 6.78
CA LEU A 79 -10.41 -7.26 6.13
C LEU A 79 -9.87 -7.48 4.71
N VAL A 80 -9.62 -6.41 3.95
CA VAL A 80 -9.02 -6.50 2.62
C VAL A 80 -7.60 -7.07 2.72
N ILE A 81 -6.76 -6.56 3.62
CA ILE A 81 -5.38 -7.06 3.81
C ILE A 81 -5.37 -8.53 4.23
N ILE A 82 -6.22 -8.94 5.17
CA ILE A 82 -6.37 -10.34 5.56
C ILE A 82 -6.81 -11.19 4.37
N GLY A 83 -7.82 -10.73 3.62
CA GLY A 83 -8.35 -11.44 2.46
C GLY A 83 -7.29 -11.68 1.39
N ILE A 84 -6.48 -10.67 1.09
CA ILE A 84 -5.35 -10.79 0.16
C ILE A 84 -4.29 -11.76 0.73
N GLY A 85 -3.95 -11.64 2.01
CA GLY A 85 -2.99 -12.53 2.66
C GLY A 85 -3.39 -14.01 2.60
N VAL A 86 -4.65 -14.32 2.97
CA VAL A 86 -5.23 -15.66 2.85
C VAL A 86 -5.22 -16.13 1.40
N TYR A 87 -5.54 -15.26 0.45
CA TYR A 87 -5.49 -15.59 -0.97
C TYR A 87 -4.07 -15.95 -1.44
N LEU A 88 -3.04 -15.18 -1.06
CA LEU A 88 -1.65 -15.49 -1.39
C LEU A 88 -1.22 -16.83 -0.80
N LEU A 89 -1.57 -17.10 0.45
CA LEU A 89 -1.29 -18.38 1.12
C LEU A 89 -1.99 -19.54 0.42
N PHE A 90 -3.28 -19.39 0.09
CA PHE A 90 -4.02 -20.38 -0.67
C PHE A 90 -3.34 -20.70 -2.00
N MET A 91 -2.86 -19.68 -2.72
CA MET A 91 -2.16 -19.85 -3.99
C MET A 91 -0.83 -20.59 -3.83
N VAL A 92 -0.08 -20.33 -2.75
CA VAL A 92 1.14 -21.08 -2.42
C VAL A 92 0.83 -22.54 -2.07
N PHE A 93 -0.14 -22.78 -1.19
CA PHE A 93 -0.47 -24.12 -0.68
C PHE A 93 -1.12 -25.03 -1.73
N THR A 94 -1.81 -24.46 -2.71
CA THR A 94 -2.44 -25.21 -3.81
C THR A 94 -1.56 -25.33 -5.05
N ASP A 95 -0.28 -24.95 -4.97
CA ASP A 95 0.68 -24.98 -6.08
C ASP A 95 0.24 -24.22 -7.34
N ARG A 96 -0.65 -23.23 -7.16
CA ARG A 96 -1.20 -22.41 -8.24
C ARG A 96 -0.31 -21.25 -8.65
N ILE A 97 0.86 -21.10 -8.04
CA ILE A 97 1.88 -20.11 -8.41
C ILE A 97 2.94 -20.81 -9.26
N GLY A 98 2.98 -20.44 -10.53
CA GLY A 98 3.91 -20.99 -11.51
C GLY A 98 4.85 -19.92 -12.08
N LEU A 99 6.01 -20.38 -12.54
CA LEU A 99 7.05 -19.57 -13.15
C LEU A 99 7.34 -20.17 -14.53
N LYS A 100 7.08 -19.40 -15.59
CA LYS A 100 7.37 -19.79 -16.97
C LYS A 100 8.44 -18.85 -17.52
N LYS A 101 9.56 -19.43 -17.94
CA LYS A 101 10.64 -18.71 -18.62
C LYS A 101 10.38 -18.76 -20.12
N HIS A 102 10.45 -17.63 -20.80
CA HIS A 102 10.45 -17.59 -22.26
C HIS A 102 11.42 -16.52 -22.76
N ILE A 103 11.92 -16.71 -23.98
CA ILE A 103 12.84 -15.76 -24.62
C ILE A 103 12.03 -14.95 -25.64
N HIS A 104 11.96 -13.63 -25.43
CA HIS A 104 11.42 -12.69 -26.42
C HIS A 104 12.53 -11.70 -26.77
N ASP A 105 12.83 -11.59 -28.06
CA ASP A 105 13.80 -10.62 -28.60
C ASP A 105 15.21 -10.74 -27.98
N GLY A 106 15.66 -11.99 -27.80
CA GLY A 106 16.98 -12.30 -27.22
C GLY A 106 17.12 -12.04 -25.71
N LYS A 107 16.03 -11.65 -25.03
CA LYS A 107 16.00 -11.42 -23.58
C LYS A 107 15.16 -12.51 -22.90
N GLU A 108 15.67 -13.07 -21.80
CA GLU A 108 14.92 -14.01 -20.96
C GLU A 108 13.88 -13.24 -20.14
N HIS A 109 12.60 -13.53 -20.37
CA HIS A 109 11.48 -13.00 -19.60
C HIS A 109 10.91 -14.09 -18.69
N LEU A 110 10.62 -13.69 -17.46
CA LEU A 110 10.09 -14.56 -16.43
C LEU A 110 8.64 -14.15 -16.17
N HIS A 111 7.70 -15.02 -16.55
CA HIS A 111 6.29 -14.80 -16.32
C HIS A 111 5.82 -15.61 -15.12
N ILE A 112 5.33 -14.91 -14.11
CA ILE A 112 4.64 -15.49 -12.97
C ILE A 112 3.17 -15.60 -13.35
N PHE A 113 2.62 -16.82 -13.30
CA PHE A 113 1.21 -17.07 -13.56
C PHE A 113 0.52 -17.60 -12.32
N PHE A 114 -0.74 -17.24 -12.19
CA PHE A 114 -1.63 -17.59 -11.09
C PHE A 114 -2.78 -18.44 -11.65
N GLY A 115 -2.89 -19.70 -11.24
CA GLY A 115 -3.98 -20.58 -11.67
C GLY A 115 -3.88 -21.02 -13.14
N LYS A 116 -5.02 -21.07 -13.85
CA LYS A 116 -5.08 -21.41 -15.29
C LYS A 116 -4.73 -20.18 -16.12
N GLU A 117 -4.01 -20.38 -17.24
CA GLU A 117 -3.62 -19.31 -18.17
C GLU A 117 -4.84 -18.45 -18.58
N HIS A 118 -4.67 -17.12 -18.56
CA HIS A 118 -5.49 -16.03 -19.13
C HIS A 118 -6.34 -15.16 -18.19
N ALA A 119 -5.86 -13.91 -17.97
CA ALA A 119 -6.49 -12.62 -18.36
C ALA A 119 -5.90 -11.48 -17.51
N HIS A 120 -4.93 -10.75 -18.05
CA HIS A 120 -4.45 -9.52 -17.40
C HIS A 120 -5.31 -8.34 -17.84
N ASP A 121 -6.41 -8.13 -17.14
CA ASP A 121 -7.18 -6.89 -17.27
C ASP A 121 -6.48 -5.75 -16.49
N ASN A 122 -6.83 -4.50 -16.80
CA ASN A 122 -6.41 -3.28 -16.09
C ASN A 122 -6.97 -3.22 -14.65
N ALA A 123 -7.68 -4.26 -14.20
CA ALA A 123 -8.19 -4.41 -12.84
C ALA A 123 -7.12 -4.21 -11.76
N ASP A 124 -5.88 -4.66 -11.97
CA ASP A 124 -4.79 -4.50 -11.00
C ASP A 124 -4.50 -3.02 -10.66
N THR A 125 -4.50 -2.14 -11.66
CA THR A 125 -4.20 -0.71 -11.49
C THR A 125 -5.36 0.06 -10.90
N ALA A 126 -6.60 -0.27 -11.29
CA ALA A 126 -7.80 0.28 -10.68
C ALA A 126 -7.89 -0.14 -9.21
N SER A 127 -7.59 -1.40 -8.91
CA SER A 127 -7.58 -1.94 -7.55
C SER A 127 -6.55 -1.23 -6.67
N ALA A 128 -5.34 -0.96 -7.18
CA ALA A 128 -4.30 -0.26 -6.42
C ALA A 128 -4.71 1.16 -6.00
N PHE A 129 -5.32 1.93 -6.91
CA PHE A 129 -5.83 3.27 -6.59
C PHE A 129 -6.98 3.20 -5.57
N THR A 130 -7.93 2.28 -5.77
CA THR A 130 -9.07 2.09 -4.87
C THR A 130 -8.63 1.68 -3.47
N ILE A 131 -7.71 0.73 -3.35
CA ILE A 131 -7.17 0.32 -2.05
C ILE A 131 -6.36 1.45 -1.42
N GLY A 132 -5.53 2.16 -2.18
CA GLY A 132 -4.82 3.35 -1.68
C GLY A 132 -5.79 4.38 -1.11
N THR A 133 -6.87 4.67 -1.83
CA THR A 133 -7.95 5.57 -1.38
C THR A 133 -8.63 5.07 -0.11
N LEU A 134 -9.02 3.78 -0.08
CA LEU A 134 -9.66 3.16 1.08
C LEU A 134 -8.77 3.26 2.34
N MET A 135 -7.50 2.91 2.21
CA MET A 135 -6.55 2.97 3.32
C MET A 135 -6.26 4.39 3.76
N GLY A 136 -6.26 5.35 2.82
CA GLY A 136 -6.14 6.76 3.18
C GLY A 136 -7.34 7.25 3.97
N ILE A 137 -8.57 6.79 3.70
CA ILE A 137 -9.75 7.12 4.51
C ILE A 137 -9.56 6.68 5.98
N GLY A 138 -9.09 5.45 6.22
CA GLY A 138 -8.75 4.99 7.57
C GLY A 138 -7.61 5.80 8.20
N GLY A 139 -6.56 6.07 7.42
CA GLY A 139 -5.38 6.81 7.84
C GLY A 139 -5.61 8.29 8.22
N VAL A 140 -6.71 8.91 7.76
CA VAL A 140 -7.01 10.33 8.05
C VAL A 140 -7.08 10.59 9.55
N ARG A 141 -7.63 9.66 10.34
CA ARG A 141 -7.72 9.78 11.79
C ARG A 141 -6.34 9.94 12.42
N GLY A 142 -5.41 9.04 12.09
CA GLY A 142 -4.03 9.10 12.60
C GLY A 142 -3.29 10.37 12.18
N MET A 143 -3.51 10.82 10.94
CA MET A 143 -2.95 12.08 10.44
C MET A 143 -3.49 13.28 11.24
N LEU A 144 -4.81 13.42 11.40
CA LEU A 144 -5.41 14.56 12.10
C LEU A 144 -5.04 14.61 13.58
N ILE A 145 -4.93 13.47 14.25
CA ILE A 145 -4.41 13.41 15.64
C ILE A 145 -2.98 13.95 15.68
N THR A 146 -2.13 13.52 14.74
CA THR A 146 -0.73 13.95 14.68
C THR A 146 -0.62 15.46 14.43
N LEU A 147 -1.38 15.98 13.45
CA LEU A 147 -1.37 17.41 13.12
C LEU A 147 -1.98 18.27 14.24
N GLY A 148 -3.07 17.82 14.86
CA GLY A 148 -3.74 18.52 15.95
C GLY A 148 -2.86 18.67 17.20
N VAL A 149 -2.04 17.66 17.52
CA VAL A 149 -1.07 17.72 18.63
C VAL A 149 0.08 18.69 18.34
N ILE A 150 0.51 18.81 17.09
CA ILE A 150 1.67 19.65 16.71
C ILE A 150 1.29 21.14 16.63
N GLU A 151 0.11 21.48 16.10
CA GLU A 151 -0.27 22.88 15.77
C GLU A 151 -1.35 23.46 16.70
N GLY A 152 -1.88 22.68 17.63
CA GLY A 152 -2.64 23.16 18.79
C GLY A 152 -4.05 23.67 18.54
N GLN A 153 -4.38 24.31 17.39
CA GLN A 153 -5.74 24.81 17.12
C GLN A 153 -6.21 24.84 15.65
N SER A 154 -5.34 24.75 14.64
CA SER A 154 -5.80 24.74 13.24
C SER A 154 -4.88 23.95 12.31
N VAL A 155 -5.46 23.04 11.53
CA VAL A 155 -4.73 22.27 10.52
C VAL A 155 -4.77 23.04 9.19
N ASP A 156 -3.65 23.65 8.80
CA ASP A 156 -3.55 24.37 7.53
C ASP A 156 -3.40 23.41 6.33
N PHE A 157 -3.83 23.86 5.17
CA PHE A 157 -3.69 23.18 3.89
C PHE A 157 -2.24 22.80 3.57
N VAL A 158 -1.29 23.71 3.83
CA VAL A 158 0.13 23.47 3.54
C VAL A 158 0.68 22.34 4.42
N MET A 159 0.15 22.18 5.63
CA MET A 159 0.52 21.09 6.55
C MET A 159 0.05 19.74 6.03
N VAL A 160 -1.23 19.64 5.62
CA VAL A 160 -1.78 18.41 5.05
C VAL A 160 -1.03 18.02 3.77
N LEU A 161 -0.68 19.01 2.94
CA LEU A 161 0.13 18.79 1.75
C LEU A 161 1.53 18.29 2.10
N ALA A 162 2.22 18.91 3.07
CA ALA A 162 3.55 18.48 3.51
C ALA A 162 3.54 17.04 4.05
N PHE A 163 2.56 16.69 4.88
CA PHE A 163 2.37 15.32 5.38
C PHE A 163 2.16 14.34 4.22
N THR A 164 1.24 14.67 3.31
CA THR A 164 0.90 13.83 2.15
C THR A 164 2.10 13.60 1.24
N LEU A 165 2.92 14.63 0.99
CA LEU A 165 4.16 14.50 0.22
C LEU A 165 5.17 13.58 0.90
N GLY A 166 5.27 13.65 2.23
CA GLY A 166 6.06 12.71 3.03
C GLY A 166 5.63 11.27 2.78
N VAL A 167 4.32 11.00 2.87
CA VAL A 167 3.74 9.68 2.63
C VAL A 167 4.03 9.17 1.21
N MET A 168 3.73 9.99 0.20
CA MET A 168 3.90 9.62 -1.21
C MET A 168 5.37 9.30 -1.55
N SER A 169 6.32 10.01 -0.95
CA SER A 169 7.75 9.78 -1.17
C SER A 169 8.19 8.36 -0.75
N ILE A 170 7.65 7.86 0.36
CA ILE A 170 7.95 6.51 0.87
C ILE A 170 7.28 5.45 0.01
N PHE A 171 6.02 5.63 -0.40
CA PHE A 171 5.37 4.62 -1.24
C PHE A 171 6.03 4.47 -2.62
N VAL A 172 6.45 5.58 -3.25
CA VAL A 172 7.17 5.53 -4.52
C VAL A 172 8.55 4.89 -4.37
N SER A 173 9.29 5.24 -3.31
CA SER A 173 10.61 4.66 -3.06
C SER A 173 10.53 3.18 -2.66
N PHE A 174 9.50 2.78 -1.90
CA PHE A 174 9.22 1.38 -1.59
C PHE A 174 8.85 0.57 -2.84
N GLY A 175 8.20 1.18 -3.84
CA GLY A 175 8.03 0.59 -5.16
C GLY A 175 9.36 0.16 -5.81
N VAL A 176 10.44 0.93 -5.61
CA VAL A 176 11.79 0.56 -6.07
C VAL A 176 12.34 -0.65 -5.31
N VAL A 177 12.03 -0.77 -4.02
CA VAL A 177 12.37 -1.97 -3.23
C VAL A 177 11.63 -3.20 -3.77
N ILE A 178 10.34 -3.09 -4.09
CA ILE A 178 9.60 -4.20 -4.70
C ILE A 178 10.15 -4.54 -6.09
N LEU A 179 10.57 -3.57 -6.89
CA LEU A 179 11.27 -3.84 -8.15
C LEU A 179 12.54 -4.66 -7.94
N TYR A 180 13.31 -4.33 -6.90
CA TYR A 180 14.50 -5.08 -6.55
C TYR A 180 14.16 -6.53 -6.16
N ILE A 181 13.11 -6.74 -5.36
CA ILE A 181 12.60 -8.07 -5.01
C ILE A 181 12.19 -8.83 -6.27
N ASN A 182 11.40 -8.22 -7.14
CA ASN A 182 10.88 -8.84 -8.36
C ASN A 182 12.01 -9.28 -9.30
N LYS A 183 13.09 -8.50 -9.41
CA LYS A 183 14.22 -8.79 -10.30
C LYS A 183 15.19 -9.82 -9.70
N ASN A 184 15.45 -9.77 -8.39
CA ASN A 184 16.57 -10.51 -7.80
C ASN A 184 16.14 -11.73 -6.98
N LEU A 185 14.94 -11.72 -6.39
CA LEU A 185 14.48 -12.80 -5.52
C LEU A 185 13.55 -13.79 -6.23
N LEU A 186 12.79 -13.36 -7.25
CA LEU A 186 11.79 -14.21 -7.92
C LEU A 186 12.35 -15.09 -9.05
N ASN A 187 13.61 -15.51 -8.92
CA ASN A 187 14.34 -16.25 -9.99
C ASN A 187 14.13 -17.77 -9.97
N SER A 188 13.53 -18.32 -8.92
CA SER A 188 13.26 -19.76 -8.79
C SER A 188 11.86 -20.02 -8.25
N LYS A 189 11.28 -21.18 -8.57
CA LYS A 189 9.96 -21.59 -8.04
C LYS A 189 9.95 -21.62 -6.51
N GLN A 190 11.06 -22.03 -5.88
CA GLN A 190 11.18 -22.06 -4.43
C GLN A 190 11.20 -20.66 -3.82
N ASN A 191 11.98 -19.73 -4.37
CA ASN A 191 12.02 -18.36 -3.87
C ASN A 191 10.72 -17.62 -4.13
N LEU A 192 10.08 -17.87 -5.29
CA LEU A 192 8.76 -17.35 -5.61
C LEU A 192 7.74 -17.76 -4.53
N ARG A 193 7.66 -19.05 -4.20
CA ARG A 193 6.78 -19.54 -3.13
C ARG A 193 7.12 -18.92 -1.78
N ARG A 194 8.41 -18.79 -1.44
CA ARG A 194 8.84 -18.18 -0.17
C ARG A 194 8.40 -16.73 -0.08
N VAL A 195 8.65 -15.91 -1.10
CA VAL A 195 8.27 -14.49 -1.10
C VAL A 195 6.75 -14.34 -0.99
N PHE A 196 5.98 -15.10 -1.76
CA PHE A 196 4.51 -15.07 -1.69
C PHE A 196 3.96 -15.58 -0.35
N ALA A 197 4.58 -16.61 0.23
CA ALA A 197 4.19 -17.11 1.55
C ALA A 197 4.51 -16.10 2.64
N THR A 198 5.70 -15.49 2.61
CA THR A 198 6.09 -14.44 3.55
C THR A 198 5.16 -13.25 3.45
N ALA A 199 4.87 -12.78 2.24
CA ALA A 199 3.90 -11.70 2.02
C ALA A 199 2.54 -12.07 2.63
N GLY A 200 1.98 -13.24 2.28
CA GLY A 200 0.69 -13.67 2.82
C GLY A 200 0.65 -13.82 4.35
N ILE A 201 1.69 -14.37 4.98
CA ILE A 201 1.79 -14.45 6.45
C ILE A 201 1.81 -13.05 7.06
N VAL A 202 2.62 -12.15 6.51
CA VAL A 202 2.73 -10.76 6.99
C VAL A 202 1.38 -10.05 6.84
N SER A 203 0.68 -10.17 5.72
CA SER A 203 -0.65 -9.58 5.51
C SER A 203 -1.67 -10.08 6.52
N VAL A 204 -1.74 -11.39 6.76
CA VAL A 204 -2.65 -11.94 7.77
C VAL A 204 -2.29 -11.43 9.17
N ALA A 205 -1.01 -11.40 9.53
CA ALA A 205 -0.57 -10.92 10.84
C ALA A 205 -0.87 -9.43 11.03
N VAL A 206 -0.54 -8.59 10.05
CA VAL A 206 -0.75 -7.14 10.09
C VAL A 206 -2.24 -6.82 10.13
N GLY A 207 -3.04 -7.38 9.22
CA GLY A 207 -4.47 -7.14 9.19
C GLY A 207 -5.19 -7.66 10.44
N SER A 208 -4.77 -8.80 11.00
CA SER A 208 -5.32 -9.28 12.28
C SER A 208 -4.95 -8.36 13.45
N ASN A 209 -3.72 -7.83 13.46
CA ASN A 209 -3.29 -6.86 14.47
C ASN A 209 -4.11 -5.57 14.39
N MET A 210 -4.46 -5.10 13.19
CA MET A 210 -5.33 -3.93 13.00
C MET A 210 -6.77 -4.17 13.47
N LEU A 211 -7.27 -5.41 13.47
CA LEU A 211 -8.62 -5.74 13.96
C LEU A 211 -8.72 -5.82 15.49
N ILE A 212 -7.66 -6.26 16.14
CA ILE A 212 -7.64 -6.58 17.58
C ILE A 212 -7.08 -5.42 18.41
N GLY A 213 -6.22 -4.59 17.79
CA GLY A 213 -5.50 -3.48 18.42
C GLY A 213 -6.30 -2.20 18.59
#